data_AF-A0A1Y6LH77-F1
#
_entry.id   AF-A0A1Y6LH77-F1
#
_cell.length_a   1.000
_cell.length_b   1.000
_cell.length_c   1.000
_cell.angle_alpha   90.00
_cell.angle_beta   90.00
_cell.angle_gamma   90.00
#
_symmetry.space_group_name_H-M   'P 1'
#
loop_
_entity.id
_entity.type
_entity.pdbx_description
1 polymer ?
#
loop_
_entity_poly.entity_id
_entity_poly.type
_entity_poly.pdbx_seq_one_letter_code
_entity_poly.pdbx_strand_id
1 'polypeptide(L)'
;MARSPSDATRFTSTGPYVSNKPAGTTSFTSNPTAPSPSQATNLKFGPSAPANETPQQKIARLRAAAALAKAPQETSWDKTVRRGRIWADRAHRFTALGLIGFTVISAAVATAGITDMMMHNRRRRNEWFAEKSAEATRNMLLAIQAVERGEATEDQVLLINRARVAEQVAEEKKNKPGIFKRAKGWLYGGLSEEEKRGGRLGVVGAVEEAVEERRDGGTGGVLQAVEEKMESSRRREMETLAESINPAGGSLDQRAQLLVDSASNVTSSWFGLGRR
;
A
#
# COMPACT_ATOMS: atom_id res chain seq x y z
N MET A 1 -5.56 -54.56 -25.99
CA MET A 1 -6.66 -54.63 -26.98
C MET A 1 -7.05 -53.20 -27.34
N ALA A 2 -6.72 -52.77 -28.57
CA ALA A 2 -7.05 -51.43 -29.06
C ALA A 2 -8.57 -51.34 -29.26
N ARG A 3 -9.20 -50.33 -28.66
CA ARG A 3 -10.64 -50.09 -28.81
C ARG A 3 -10.89 -49.41 -30.15
N SER A 4 -11.86 -49.92 -30.90
CA SER A 4 -12.22 -49.40 -32.23
C SER A 4 -12.78 -47.97 -32.13
N PRO A 5 -12.40 -47.03 -33.01
CA PRO A 5 -12.90 -45.64 -33.03
C PRO A 5 -14.43 -45.52 -33.16
N SER A 6 -15.11 -46.57 -33.61
CA SER A 6 -16.58 -46.61 -33.73
C SER A 6 -17.32 -46.72 -32.39
N ASP A 7 -16.63 -46.98 -31.28
CA ASP A 7 -17.22 -47.06 -29.93
C ASP A 7 -17.39 -45.67 -29.27
N ALA A 8 -16.72 -44.64 -29.80
CA ALA A 8 -16.69 -43.30 -29.19
C ALA A 8 -17.87 -42.38 -29.56
N THR A 9 -18.68 -42.72 -30.57
CA THR A 9 -19.80 -41.88 -31.03
C THR A 9 -21.19 -42.48 -30.76
N ARG A 10 -21.26 -43.62 -30.08
CA ARG A 10 -22.54 -44.15 -29.62
C ARG A 10 -22.83 -43.57 -28.24
N PHE A 11 -23.86 -42.74 -28.17
CA PHE A 11 -24.35 -42.08 -26.97
C PHE A 11 -24.68 -43.07 -25.84
N THR A 12 -23.66 -43.56 -25.13
CA THR A 12 -23.81 -44.13 -23.80
C THR A 12 -23.81 -42.95 -22.84
N SER A 13 -25.00 -42.47 -22.51
CA SER A 13 -25.13 -41.53 -21.42
C SER A 13 -24.64 -42.20 -20.13
N THR A 14 -23.48 -41.77 -19.65
CA THR A 14 -22.93 -42.17 -18.35
C THR A 14 -23.39 -41.21 -17.26
N GLY A 15 -24.69 -40.89 -17.26
CA GLY A 15 -25.38 -40.21 -16.16
C GLY A 15 -26.49 -41.13 -15.62
N PRO A 16 -26.76 -41.14 -14.32
CA PRO A 16 -27.80 -42.00 -13.75
C PRO A 16 -29.18 -41.54 -14.27
N TYR A 17 -29.68 -42.16 -15.33
CA TYR A 17 -31.05 -41.96 -15.77
C TYR A 17 -32.01 -42.67 -14.81
N VAL A 18 -32.75 -41.86 -14.05
CA VAL A 18 -33.96 -42.30 -13.36
C VAL A 18 -35.05 -42.48 -14.42
N SER A 19 -35.18 -43.70 -14.93
CA SER A 19 -36.32 -44.07 -15.77
C SER A 19 -37.56 -44.22 -14.89
N ASN A 20 -38.38 -43.18 -14.77
CA ASN A 20 -39.76 -43.34 -14.27
C ASN A 20 -40.60 -44.02 -15.36
N LYS A 21 -40.70 -45.35 -15.30
CA LYS A 21 -41.69 -46.10 -16.07
C LYS A 21 -43.02 -46.05 -15.31
N PRO A 22 -44.15 -45.64 -15.92
CA PRO A 22 -45.44 -45.70 -15.27
C PRO A 22 -45.81 -47.18 -15.03
N ALA A 23 -46.18 -47.49 -13.78
CA ALA A 23 -46.50 -48.83 -13.30
C ALA A 23 -47.70 -49.41 -14.07
N GLY A 24 -47.43 -50.34 -14.96
CA GLY A 24 -48.36 -51.37 -15.40
C GLY A 24 -48.14 -52.61 -14.55
N THR A 25 -49.16 -52.94 -13.76
CA THR A 25 -49.51 -54.25 -13.19
C THR A 25 -48.54 -55.41 -13.46
N THR A 26 -47.86 -55.90 -12.41
CA THR A 26 -47.84 -57.34 -12.05
C THR A 26 -47.25 -57.53 -10.65
N SER A 27 -48.07 -58.15 -9.82
CA SER A 27 -47.79 -58.76 -8.52
C SER A 27 -46.72 -59.85 -8.59
N PHE A 28 -45.64 -59.72 -7.81
CA PHE A 28 -44.82 -60.87 -7.36
C PHE A 28 -44.31 -60.66 -5.93
N THR A 29 -44.98 -61.35 -5.02
CA THR A 29 -44.46 -62.13 -3.87
C THR A 29 -43.10 -61.75 -3.26
N SER A 30 -43.17 -61.17 -2.05
CA SER A 30 -42.44 -61.51 -0.82
C SER A 30 -40.94 -61.88 -0.86
N ASN A 31 -40.10 -61.00 -0.28
CA ASN A 31 -39.06 -61.42 0.68
C ASN A 31 -38.76 -60.27 1.68
N PRO A 32 -38.83 -60.48 3.01
CA PRO A 32 -38.69 -59.40 4.00
C PRO A 32 -37.32 -59.45 4.70
N THR A 33 -36.23 -59.06 4.03
CA THR A 33 -34.94 -58.85 4.73
C THR A 33 -33.91 -58.14 3.84
N ALA A 34 -34.13 -56.84 3.60
CA ALA A 34 -33.05 -55.90 3.23
C ALA A 34 -33.52 -54.45 3.49
N PRO A 35 -32.70 -53.58 4.09
CA PRO A 35 -33.06 -52.18 4.32
C PRO A 35 -33.14 -51.44 2.98
N SER A 36 -34.35 -51.06 2.59
CA SER A 36 -34.65 -50.31 1.37
C SER A 36 -34.11 -48.87 1.44
N PRO A 37 -33.27 -48.42 0.50
CA PRO A 37 -32.87 -47.02 0.37
C PRO A 37 -33.81 -46.30 -0.59
N SER A 38 -35.07 -46.09 -0.22
CA SER A 38 -35.97 -45.21 -0.97
C SER A 38 -37.23 -44.89 -0.17
N GLN A 39 -37.12 -44.08 0.89
CA GLN A 39 -38.25 -43.23 1.25
C GLN A 39 -38.36 -42.13 0.18
N ALA A 40 -39.03 -42.47 -0.91
CA ALA A 40 -39.68 -41.46 -1.73
C ALA A 40 -40.60 -40.67 -0.80
N THR A 41 -40.21 -39.43 -0.49
CA THR A 41 -41.05 -38.48 0.22
C THR A 41 -42.28 -38.23 -0.63
N ASN A 42 -43.36 -38.94 -0.32
CA ASN A 42 -44.67 -38.63 -0.86
C ASN A 42 -44.96 -37.18 -0.45
N LEU A 43 -44.88 -36.28 -1.42
CA LEU A 43 -45.37 -34.91 -1.29
C LEU A 43 -46.86 -35.04 -0.95
N LYS A 44 -47.18 -34.98 0.35
CA LYS A 44 -48.57 -34.87 0.81
C LYS A 44 -49.04 -33.50 0.35
N PHE A 45 -49.64 -33.45 -0.84
CA PHE A 45 -50.41 -32.30 -1.27
C PHE A 45 -51.46 -32.06 -0.18
N GLY A 46 -51.35 -30.92 0.52
CA GLY A 46 -52.33 -30.49 1.50
C GLY A 46 -53.74 -30.41 0.90
N PRO A 47 -54.77 -30.18 1.72
CA PRO A 47 -56.16 -30.28 1.28
C PRO A 47 -56.43 -29.38 0.07
N SER A 48 -57.25 -29.93 -0.84
CA SER A 48 -57.70 -29.42 -2.15
C SER A 48 -57.33 -27.97 -2.50
N ALA A 49 -56.72 -27.79 -3.68
CA ALA A 49 -56.39 -26.47 -4.23
C ALA A 49 -57.65 -25.59 -4.40
N PRO A 50 -57.57 -24.28 -4.07
CA PRO A 50 -58.66 -23.35 -4.34
C PRO A 50 -58.80 -23.12 -5.85
N ALA A 51 -60.03 -23.16 -6.36
CA ALA A 51 -60.33 -23.30 -7.80
C ALA A 51 -59.91 -22.09 -8.68
N ASN A 52 -59.53 -20.95 -8.09
CA ASN A 52 -59.32 -19.68 -8.82
C ASN A 52 -57.96 -18.99 -8.49
N GLU A 53 -56.87 -19.73 -8.26
CA GLU A 53 -55.54 -19.12 -8.02
C GLU A 53 -54.87 -18.64 -9.32
N THR A 54 -54.21 -17.47 -9.29
CA THR A 54 -53.38 -17.01 -10.41
C THR A 54 -52.15 -17.92 -10.57
N PRO A 55 -51.59 -18.08 -11.79
CA PRO A 55 -50.41 -18.93 -12.00
C PRO A 55 -49.22 -18.58 -11.09
N GLN A 56 -49.03 -17.30 -10.80
CA GLN A 56 -47.97 -16.83 -9.90
C GLN A 56 -48.22 -17.23 -8.44
N GLN A 57 -49.48 -17.13 -7.97
CA GLN A 57 -49.86 -17.57 -6.62
C GLN A 57 -49.74 -19.08 -6.46
N LYS A 58 -50.06 -19.86 -7.49
CA LYS A 58 -49.84 -21.31 -7.52
C LYS A 58 -48.37 -21.68 -7.35
N ILE A 59 -47.48 -21.01 -8.10
CA ILE A 59 -46.04 -21.25 -8.00
C ILE A 59 -45.51 -20.87 -6.61
N ALA A 60 -45.97 -19.73 -6.05
CA ALA A 60 -45.58 -19.32 -4.70
C ALA A 60 -46.03 -20.33 -3.64
N ARG A 61 -47.27 -20.84 -3.73
CA ARG A 61 -47.79 -21.89 -2.85
C ARG A 61 -47.03 -23.19 -3.01
N LEU A 62 -46.75 -23.63 -4.23
CA LEU A 62 -45.98 -24.85 -4.48
C LEU A 62 -44.53 -24.73 -4.00
N ARG A 63 -43.89 -23.56 -4.14
CA ARG A 63 -42.57 -23.29 -3.56
C ARG A 63 -42.62 -23.29 -2.04
N ALA A 64 -43.64 -22.69 -1.43
CA ALA A 64 -43.83 -22.70 0.01
C ALA A 64 -44.09 -24.12 0.54
N ALA A 65 -44.93 -24.90 -0.14
CA ALA A 65 -45.20 -26.30 0.20
C ALA A 65 -43.95 -27.19 0.01
N ALA A 66 -43.15 -26.95 -1.03
CA ALA A 66 -41.88 -27.65 -1.24
C ALA A 66 -40.82 -27.25 -0.19
N ALA A 67 -40.77 -25.98 0.21
CA ALA A 67 -39.91 -25.52 1.30
C ALA A 67 -40.33 -26.13 2.65
N LEU A 68 -41.64 -26.20 2.91
CA LEU A 68 -42.21 -26.84 4.08
C LEU A 68 -42.05 -28.37 4.07
N ALA A 69 -42.01 -29.01 2.91
CA ALA A 69 -41.73 -30.45 2.79
C ALA A 69 -40.24 -30.77 2.99
N LYS A 70 -39.34 -29.81 2.77
CA LYS A 70 -37.89 -29.92 3.05
C LYS A 70 -37.56 -29.60 4.53
N ALA A 71 -38.31 -28.70 5.15
CA ALA A 71 -38.13 -28.29 6.55
C ALA A 71 -38.19 -29.42 7.62
N PRO A 72 -38.99 -30.50 7.51
CA PRO A 72 -39.07 -31.56 8.53
C PRO A 72 -37.93 -32.59 8.45
N GLN A 73 -37.07 -32.53 7.43
CA GLN A 73 -35.90 -33.42 7.32
C GLN A 73 -34.62 -32.78 7.89
N GLU A 74 -34.71 -31.55 8.40
CA GLU A 74 -33.59 -30.86 9.05
C GLU A 74 -33.59 -31.18 10.55
N THR A 75 -32.53 -31.85 11.02
CA THR A 75 -32.32 -32.07 12.46
C THR A 75 -32.12 -30.72 13.18
N SER A 76 -32.53 -30.61 14.44
CA SER A 76 -32.36 -29.38 15.25
C SER A 76 -30.91 -28.89 15.33
N TRP A 77 -29.97 -29.80 15.13
CA TRP A 77 -28.54 -29.51 15.02
C TRP A 77 -28.21 -28.70 13.76
N ASP A 78 -28.74 -29.08 12.60
CA ASP A 78 -28.50 -28.40 11.33
C ASP A 78 -29.00 -26.94 11.35
N LYS A 79 -30.14 -26.70 12.01
CA LYS A 79 -30.68 -25.34 12.23
C LYS A 79 -29.75 -24.47 13.08
N THR A 80 -29.15 -25.06 14.11
CA THR A 80 -28.20 -24.38 15.00
C THR A 80 -26.91 -24.05 14.26
N VAL A 81 -26.36 -24.97 13.48
CA VAL A 81 -25.15 -24.76 12.66
C VAL A 81 -25.37 -23.65 11.64
N ARG A 82 -26.54 -23.63 10.97
CA ARG A 82 -26.88 -22.58 10.00
C ARG A 82 -26.98 -21.20 10.65
N ARG A 83 -27.54 -21.11 11.87
CA ARG A 83 -27.57 -19.86 12.65
C ARG A 83 -26.18 -19.46 13.12
N GLY A 84 -25.36 -20.43 13.52
CA GLY A 84 -23.97 -20.25 13.93
C GLY A 84 -23.11 -19.66 12.82
N ARG A 85 -23.26 -20.12 11.58
CA ARG A 85 -22.53 -19.56 10.43
C ARG A 85 -22.83 -18.07 10.22
N ILE A 86 -24.11 -17.70 10.28
CA ILE A 86 -24.54 -16.31 10.12
C ILE A 86 -24.01 -15.43 11.27
N TRP A 87 -23.94 -16.00 12.48
CA TRP A 87 -23.38 -15.30 13.64
C TRP A 87 -21.86 -15.15 13.55
N ALA A 88 -21.15 -16.18 13.09
CA ALA A 88 -19.71 -16.12 12.86
C ALA A 88 -19.35 -15.03 11.82
N ASP A 89 -20.07 -14.99 10.70
CA ASP A 89 -19.89 -13.97 9.67
C ASP A 89 -20.17 -12.55 10.22
N ARG A 90 -21.19 -12.40 11.06
CA ARG A 90 -21.51 -11.14 11.73
C ARG A 90 -20.45 -10.74 12.76
N ALA A 91 -19.97 -11.69 13.55
CA ALA A 91 -18.94 -11.46 14.55
C ALA A 91 -17.63 -11.02 13.88
N HIS A 92 -17.22 -11.69 12.81
CA HIS A 92 -16.04 -11.31 12.03
C HIS A 92 -16.16 -9.90 11.44
N ARG A 93 -17.33 -9.54 10.89
CA ARG A 93 -17.55 -8.18 10.37
C ARG A 93 -17.54 -7.13 11.47
N PHE A 94 -18.13 -7.43 12.62
CA PHE A 94 -18.13 -6.52 13.76
C PHE A 94 -16.71 -6.31 14.32
N THR A 95 -15.93 -7.38 14.48
CA THR A 95 -14.54 -7.27 14.96
C THR A 95 -13.66 -6.56 13.95
N ALA A 96 -13.80 -6.84 12.65
CA ALA A 96 -13.04 -6.15 11.60
C ALA A 96 -13.34 -4.65 11.59
N LEU A 97 -14.63 -4.26 11.60
CA LEU A 97 -15.02 -2.85 11.65
C LEU A 97 -14.62 -2.19 12.97
N GLY A 98 -14.67 -2.94 14.08
CA GLY A 98 -14.22 -2.48 15.38
C GLY A 98 -12.72 -2.20 15.41
N LEU A 99 -11.89 -3.09 14.85
CA LEU A 99 -10.45 -2.88 14.73
C LEU A 99 -10.13 -1.66 13.86
N ILE A 100 -10.80 -1.51 12.72
CA ILE A 100 -10.64 -0.33 11.86
C ILE A 100 -11.00 0.94 12.63
N GLY A 101 -12.16 0.97 13.29
CA GLY A 101 -12.57 2.12 14.12
C GLY A 101 -11.57 2.42 15.23
N PHE A 102 -11.07 1.40 15.92
CA PHE A 102 -10.08 1.54 16.98
C PHE A 102 -8.76 2.13 16.46
N THR A 103 -8.29 1.69 15.28
CA THR A 103 -7.07 2.25 14.67
C THR A 103 -7.22 3.73 14.33
N VAL A 104 -8.39 4.15 13.83
CA VAL A 104 -8.67 5.56 13.52
C VAL A 104 -8.69 6.41 14.79
N ILE A 105 -9.36 5.94 15.84
CA ILE A 105 -9.40 6.64 17.13
C ILE A 105 -8.00 6.74 17.73
N SER A 106 -7.23 5.65 17.71
CA SER A 106 -5.85 5.63 18.19
C SER A 106 -4.97 6.63 17.43
N ALA A 107 -5.07 6.67 16.10
CA ALA A 107 -4.34 7.62 15.27
C ALA A 107 -4.74 9.08 15.55
N ALA A 108 -6.04 9.35 15.76
CA ALA A 108 -6.52 10.68 16.12
C ALA A 108 -5.95 11.14 17.47
N VAL A 109 -5.97 10.27 18.48
CA VAL A 109 -5.39 10.56 19.81
C VAL A 109 -3.88 10.79 19.72
N ALA A 110 -3.16 9.97 18.96
CA ALA A 110 -1.72 10.14 18.75
C ALA A 110 -1.41 11.49 18.08
N THR A 111 -2.15 11.85 17.03
CA THR A 111 -1.97 13.12 16.32
C THR A 111 -2.28 14.32 17.23
N ALA A 112 -3.33 14.21 18.06
CA ALA A 112 -3.65 15.23 19.06
C ALA A 112 -2.51 15.40 20.07
N GLY A 113 -1.95 14.30 20.60
CA GLY A 113 -0.83 14.33 21.55
C GLY A 113 0.45 14.93 20.95
N ILE A 114 0.80 14.56 19.71
CA ILE A 114 1.95 15.13 19.00
C ILE A 114 1.74 16.63 18.80
N THR A 115 0.54 17.04 18.40
CA THR A 115 0.21 18.45 18.15
C THR A 115 0.28 19.27 19.43
N ASP A 116 -0.23 18.73 20.54
CA ASP A 116 -0.19 19.39 21.85
C ASP A 116 1.24 19.59 22.34
N MET A 117 2.07 18.53 22.30
CA MET A 117 3.49 18.62 22.64
C MET A 117 4.25 19.61 21.74
N MET A 118 3.95 19.62 20.44
CA MET A 118 4.56 20.56 19.51
C MET A 118 4.18 22.00 19.84
N MET A 119 2.92 22.28 20.18
CA MET A 119 2.48 23.63 20.54
C MET A 119 3.13 24.10 21.84
N HIS A 120 3.19 23.23 22.84
CA HIS A 120 3.84 23.53 24.11
C HIS A 120 5.34 23.81 23.94
N ASN A 121 6.05 22.94 23.23
CA ASN A 121 7.47 23.11 22.95
C ASN A 121 7.74 24.36 22.11
N ARG A 122 6.86 24.69 21.18
CA ARG A 122 6.98 25.89 20.36
C ARG A 122 6.85 27.16 21.21
N ARG A 123 5.94 27.20 22.20
CA ARG A 123 5.84 28.34 23.14
C ARG A 123 7.11 28.51 23.96
N ARG A 124 7.57 27.43 24.62
CA ARG A 124 8.80 27.46 25.42
C ARG A 124 10.03 27.87 24.60
N ARG A 125 10.13 27.34 23.38
CA ARG A 125 11.22 27.68 22.47
C ARG A 125 11.15 29.14 22.01
N ASN A 126 9.95 29.69 21.81
CA ASN A 126 9.77 31.09 21.44
C ASN A 126 10.20 32.04 22.57
N GLU A 127 9.88 31.72 23.83
CA GLU A 127 10.33 32.48 24.99
C GLU A 127 11.86 32.48 25.09
N TRP A 128 12.47 31.30 24.96
CA TRP A 128 13.93 31.17 24.94
C TRP A 128 14.58 31.93 23.80
N PHE A 129 14.00 31.88 22.60
CA PHE A 129 14.50 32.66 21.46
C PHE A 129 14.33 34.16 21.66
N ALA A 130 13.23 34.61 22.30
CA ALA A 130 13.03 36.01 22.62
C ALA A 130 14.13 36.51 23.57
N GLU A 131 14.42 35.77 24.63
CA GLU A 131 15.49 36.09 25.58
C GLU A 131 16.86 36.10 24.90
N LYS A 132 17.19 35.05 24.14
CA LYS A 132 18.47 34.97 23.40
C LYS A 132 18.62 36.07 22.37
N SER A 133 17.53 36.45 21.68
CA SER A 133 17.56 37.57 20.74
C SER A 133 17.79 38.91 21.45
N ALA A 134 17.21 39.10 22.64
CA ALA A 134 17.42 40.31 23.45
C ALA A 134 18.85 40.39 24.01
N GLU A 135 19.44 39.26 24.43
CA GLU A 135 20.85 39.19 24.79
C GLU A 135 21.76 39.50 23.58
N ALA A 136 21.46 38.92 22.42
CA ALA A 136 22.24 39.13 21.21
C ALA A 136 22.21 40.60 20.75
N THR A 137 21.05 41.26 20.81
CA THR A 137 20.95 42.70 20.46
C THR A 137 21.70 43.57 21.46
N ARG A 138 21.62 43.29 22.76
CA ARG A 138 22.42 43.99 23.77
C ARG A 138 23.92 43.84 23.52
N ASN A 139 24.40 42.62 23.27
CA ASN A 139 25.80 42.38 22.96
C ASN A 139 26.26 43.08 21.68
N MET A 140 25.39 43.14 20.66
CA MET A 140 25.66 43.87 19.43
C MET A 140 25.77 45.38 19.67
N LEU A 141 24.87 45.97 20.47
CA LEU A 141 24.94 47.40 20.80
C LEU A 141 26.20 47.74 21.60
N LEU A 142 26.59 46.89 22.55
CA LEU A 142 27.84 47.06 23.30
C LEU A 142 29.07 46.97 22.39
N ALA A 143 29.09 46.02 21.45
CA ALA A 143 30.16 45.91 20.47
C ALA A 143 30.26 47.16 19.59
N ILE A 144 29.13 47.69 19.12
CA ILE A 144 29.08 48.92 18.32
C ILE A 144 29.63 50.10 19.14
N GLN A 145 29.17 50.29 20.38
CA GLN A 145 29.66 51.36 21.25
C GLN A 145 31.16 51.24 21.53
N ALA A 146 31.70 50.03 21.71
CA ALA A 146 33.12 49.81 21.92
C ALA A 146 33.94 50.14 20.67
N VAL A 147 33.43 49.84 19.47
CA VAL A 147 34.04 50.23 18.20
C VAL A 147 34.06 51.75 18.03
N GLU A 148 32.95 52.42 18.34
CA GLU A 148 32.86 53.89 18.29
C GLU A 148 33.84 54.57 19.25
N ARG A 149 34.09 53.98 20.41
CA ARG A 149 35.07 54.46 21.39
C ARG A 149 36.51 54.10 21.06
N GLY A 150 36.74 53.23 20.07
CA GLY A 150 38.09 52.77 19.67
C GLY A 150 38.71 51.73 20.60
N GLU A 151 37.96 51.19 21.57
CA GLU A 151 38.41 50.18 22.54
C GLU A 151 37.87 48.77 22.22
N ALA A 152 37.40 48.55 21.00
CA ALA A 152 36.77 47.30 20.62
C ALA A 152 37.72 46.10 20.71
N THR A 153 37.25 45.04 21.35
CA THR A 153 37.92 43.74 21.33
C THR A 153 37.79 43.10 19.95
N GLU A 154 38.76 42.29 19.53
CA GLU A 154 38.75 41.59 18.23
C GLU A 154 37.46 40.76 18.04
N ASP A 155 36.99 40.09 19.10
CA ASP A 155 35.74 39.34 19.10
C ASP A 155 34.50 40.21 18.81
N GLN A 156 34.48 41.45 19.29
CA GLN A 156 33.37 42.40 19.07
C GLN A 156 33.34 42.89 17.63
N VAL A 157 34.51 43.17 17.05
CA VAL A 157 34.64 43.54 15.63
C VAL A 157 34.20 42.38 14.74
N LEU A 158 34.64 41.17 15.07
CA LEU A 158 34.28 39.96 14.32
C LEU A 158 32.79 39.62 14.45
N LEU A 159 32.16 39.87 15.60
CA LEU A 159 30.72 39.74 15.78
C LEU A 159 29.93 40.67 14.83
N ILE A 160 30.35 41.93 14.70
CA ILE A 160 29.73 42.90 13.79
C ILE A 160 29.91 42.48 12.33
N ASN A 161 31.11 42.02 11.96
CA ASN A 161 31.38 41.55 10.60
C ASN A 161 30.53 40.32 10.24
N ARG A 162 30.40 39.35 11.16
CA ARG A 162 29.52 38.20 10.97
C ARG A 162 28.06 38.61 10.81
N ALA A 163 27.60 39.60 11.57
CA ALA A 163 26.24 40.13 11.44
C ALA A 163 26.00 40.75 10.04
N ARG A 164 26.94 41.54 9.53
CA ARG A 164 26.86 42.13 8.18
C ARG A 164 26.84 41.06 7.08
N VAL A 165 27.71 40.06 7.18
CA VAL A 165 27.72 38.94 6.22
C VAL A 165 26.41 38.15 6.28
N ALA A 166 25.88 37.90 7.48
CA ALA A 166 24.60 37.21 7.65
C ALA A 166 23.43 37.98 7.03
N GLU A 167 23.43 39.31 7.11
CA GLU A 167 22.43 40.18 6.49
C GLU A 167 22.48 40.11 4.96
N GLN A 168 23.66 40.23 4.37
CA GLN A 168 23.86 40.09 2.91
C GLN A 168 23.38 38.72 2.41
N VAL A 169 23.72 37.65 3.13
CA VAL A 169 23.25 36.30 2.80
C VAL A 169 21.73 36.18 2.96
N ALA A 170 21.12 36.86 3.93
CA ALA A 170 19.67 36.87 4.11
C ALA A 170 18.94 37.62 2.97
N GLU A 171 19.49 38.73 2.50
CA GLU A 171 19.00 39.46 1.33
C GLU A 171 19.07 38.61 0.07
N GLU A 172 20.20 37.95 -0.17
CA GLU A 172 20.32 36.99 -1.27
C GLU A 172 19.30 35.85 -1.15
N LYS A 173 19.03 35.36 0.06
CA LYS A 173 18.03 34.30 0.29
C LYS A 173 16.61 34.78 0.03
N LYS A 174 16.28 36.04 0.31
CA LYS A 174 14.99 36.65 -0.05
C LYS A 174 14.82 36.76 -1.58
N ASN A 175 15.92 37.04 -2.28
CA ASN A 175 15.94 37.12 -3.74
C ASN A 175 15.89 35.73 -4.42
N LYS A 176 16.25 34.67 -3.71
CA LYS A 176 16.22 33.28 -4.20
C LYS A 176 14.79 32.69 -4.07
N PRO A 177 14.28 31.96 -5.09
CA PRO A 177 12.97 31.32 -5.00
C PRO A 177 12.96 30.28 -3.87
N GLY A 178 11.93 30.31 -3.03
CA GLY A 178 11.77 29.41 -1.89
C GLY A 178 11.75 27.93 -2.29
N ILE A 179 12.13 27.05 -1.35
CA ILE A 179 12.27 25.60 -1.57
C ILE A 179 11.00 24.99 -2.20
N PHE A 180 9.82 25.45 -1.78
CA PHE A 180 8.55 25.03 -2.35
C PHE A 180 8.35 25.47 -3.81
N LYS A 181 8.77 26.69 -4.18
CA LYS A 181 8.75 27.15 -5.57
C LYS A 181 9.75 26.38 -6.43
N ARG A 182 10.91 26.00 -5.88
CA ARG A 182 11.89 25.14 -6.56
C ARG A 182 11.36 23.72 -6.75
N ALA A 183 10.74 23.13 -5.72
CA ALA A 183 10.14 21.80 -5.82
C ALA A 183 8.95 21.77 -6.79
N LYS A 184 8.09 22.80 -6.76
CA LYS A 184 7.03 22.97 -7.76
C LYS A 184 7.62 23.21 -9.15
N GLY A 185 8.68 24.01 -9.27
CA GLY A 185 9.40 24.21 -10.52
C GLY A 185 10.03 22.92 -11.05
N TRP A 186 10.49 22.02 -10.20
CA TRP A 186 11.00 20.71 -10.60
C TRP A 186 9.86 19.77 -11.05
N LEU A 187 8.76 19.72 -10.29
CA LEU A 187 7.60 18.87 -10.60
C LEU A 187 6.81 19.31 -11.83
N TYR A 188 6.70 20.62 -12.08
CA TYR A 188 5.92 21.18 -13.18
C TYR A 188 6.78 21.72 -14.33
N GLY A 189 8.06 21.99 -14.09
CA GLY A 189 9.01 22.42 -15.13
C GLY A 189 9.46 21.28 -16.03
N GLY A 190 9.34 20.03 -15.58
CA GLY A 190 9.49 18.87 -16.45
C GLY A 190 8.48 18.82 -17.60
N LEU A 191 7.25 19.33 -17.43
CA LEU A 191 6.25 19.34 -18.51
C LEU A 191 6.37 20.55 -19.46
N SER A 192 6.87 21.70 -19.02
CA SER A 192 6.83 22.94 -19.82
C SER A 192 8.17 23.34 -20.46
N GLU A 193 9.30 22.93 -19.89
CA GLU A 193 10.62 23.11 -20.51
C GLU A 193 10.97 21.97 -21.47
N GLU A 194 10.42 20.77 -21.28
CA GLU A 194 10.63 19.61 -22.16
C GLU A 194 9.84 19.72 -23.49
N GLU A 195 8.78 20.54 -23.53
CA GLU A 195 8.07 20.90 -24.78
C GLU A 195 8.77 22.04 -25.55
N LYS A 196 9.50 22.93 -24.85
CA LYS A 196 10.27 24.03 -25.47
C LYS A 196 11.69 23.64 -25.87
N ARG A 197 12.27 22.62 -25.24
CA ARG A 197 13.60 22.09 -25.54
C ARG A 197 13.45 20.76 -26.29
N GLY A 198 13.09 20.87 -27.56
CA GLY A 198 12.75 19.76 -28.43
C GLY A 198 13.66 18.53 -28.31
N GLY A 199 13.01 17.37 -28.32
CA GLY A 199 13.57 16.13 -28.87
C GLY A 199 14.40 15.29 -27.90
N ARG A 200 13.75 14.64 -26.92
CA ARG A 200 14.18 13.31 -26.45
C ARG A 200 13.04 12.55 -25.74
N LEU A 201 11.93 12.39 -26.45
CA LEU A 201 10.87 11.43 -26.13
C LEU A 201 11.42 10.00 -26.27
N GLY A 202 11.97 9.46 -25.19
CA GLY A 202 12.48 8.08 -25.14
C GLY A 202 12.00 7.26 -23.94
N VAL A 203 11.17 7.83 -23.06
CA VAL A 203 10.79 7.14 -21.81
C VAL A 203 9.29 6.85 -21.71
N VAL A 204 8.44 7.54 -22.49
CA VAL A 204 6.98 7.30 -22.48
C VAL A 204 6.57 6.20 -23.48
N GLY A 205 7.29 6.04 -24.60
CA GLY A 205 7.00 4.99 -25.60
C GLY A 205 7.34 3.56 -25.14
N ALA A 206 8.21 3.39 -24.14
CA ALA A 206 8.61 2.08 -23.64
C ALA A 206 7.57 1.41 -22.73
N VAL A 207 6.49 2.10 -22.37
CA VAL A 207 5.36 1.52 -21.60
C VAL A 207 4.26 1.04 -22.54
N GLU A 208 4.14 1.63 -23.73
CA GLU A 208 3.11 1.25 -24.70
C GLU A 208 3.54 0.01 -25.52
N GLU A 209 4.82 -0.10 -25.88
CA GLU A 209 5.36 -1.28 -26.59
C GLU A 209 5.38 -2.55 -25.72
N ALA A 210 5.47 -2.40 -24.39
CA ALA A 210 5.44 -3.53 -23.45
C ALA A 210 4.02 -4.10 -23.19
N VAL A 211 2.97 -3.39 -23.61
CA VAL A 211 1.57 -3.82 -23.41
C VAL A 211 1.03 -4.61 -24.60
N GLU A 212 1.64 -4.48 -25.78
CA GLU A 212 1.16 -5.17 -26.99
C GLU A 212 1.81 -6.56 -27.20
N GLU A 213 3.00 -6.81 -26.65
CA GLU A 213 3.70 -8.08 -26.75
C GLU A 213 3.54 -8.96 -25.48
N ARG A 214 2.31 -9.40 -25.15
CA ARG A 214 2.04 -10.66 -24.41
C ARG A 214 0.55 -10.88 -24.18
N ARG A 215 -0.15 -11.28 -25.25
CA ARG A 215 -1.25 -12.24 -25.10
C ARG A 215 -0.65 -13.63 -24.93
N ASP A 216 -0.17 -13.95 -23.73
CA ASP A 216 -0.16 -15.31 -23.18
C ASP A 216 0.44 -15.36 -21.77
N GLY A 217 -0.38 -15.82 -20.83
CA GLY A 217 0.07 -16.49 -19.60
C GLY A 217 0.55 -15.63 -18.42
N GLY A 218 -0.33 -15.47 -17.43
CA GLY A 218 0.07 -15.38 -16.01
C GLY A 218 0.11 -13.99 -15.39
N THR A 219 -0.80 -13.74 -14.43
CA THR A 219 -0.95 -12.52 -13.63
C THR A 219 0.22 -12.22 -12.66
N GLY A 220 1.39 -12.84 -12.86
CA GLY A 220 2.60 -12.63 -12.04
C GLY A 220 3.66 -11.73 -12.68
N GLY A 221 3.60 -11.47 -13.99
CA GLY A 221 4.69 -10.78 -14.72
C GLY A 221 4.77 -9.27 -14.49
N VAL A 222 3.65 -8.60 -14.20
CA VAL A 222 3.62 -7.13 -14.07
C VAL A 222 4.31 -6.66 -12.79
N LEU A 223 4.13 -7.37 -11.68
CA LEU A 223 4.79 -7.04 -10.41
C LEU A 223 6.30 -7.30 -10.50
N GLN A 224 6.70 -8.40 -11.17
CA GLN A 224 8.10 -8.73 -11.37
C GLN A 224 8.80 -7.74 -12.31
N ALA A 225 8.14 -7.29 -13.37
CA ALA A 225 8.67 -6.26 -14.26
C ALA A 225 8.78 -4.89 -13.58
N VAL A 226 7.84 -4.55 -12.69
CA VAL A 226 7.91 -3.31 -11.89
C VAL A 226 9.03 -3.41 -10.85
N GLU A 227 9.22 -4.55 -10.21
CA GLU A 227 10.27 -4.78 -9.22
C GLU A 227 11.67 -4.77 -9.86
N GLU A 228 11.84 -5.44 -11.01
CA GLU A 228 13.09 -5.43 -11.77
C GLU A 228 13.41 -4.03 -12.30
N LYS A 229 12.39 -3.26 -12.72
CA LYS A 229 12.58 -1.87 -13.15
C LYS A 229 12.89 -0.94 -11.96
N MET A 230 12.29 -1.17 -10.79
CA MET A 230 12.59 -0.43 -9.57
C MET A 230 14.02 -0.70 -9.08
N GLU A 231 14.50 -1.94 -9.17
CA GLU A 231 15.90 -2.28 -8.86
C GLU A 231 16.88 -1.69 -9.86
N SER A 232 16.56 -1.68 -11.15
CA SER A 232 17.40 -1.03 -12.17
C SER A 232 17.51 0.49 -11.96
N SER A 233 16.40 1.15 -11.57
CA SER A 233 16.39 2.57 -11.23
C SER A 233 17.14 2.84 -9.93
N ARG A 234 16.97 1.98 -8.91
CA ARG A 234 17.72 2.09 -7.63
C ARG A 234 19.22 1.91 -7.83
N ARG A 235 19.66 1.03 -8.73
CA ARG A 235 21.08 0.86 -9.06
C ARG A 235 21.65 2.09 -9.77
N ARG A 236 20.92 2.69 -10.72
CA ARG A 236 21.30 3.95 -11.36
C ARG A 236 21.30 5.12 -10.38
N GLU A 237 20.33 5.16 -9.46
CA GLU A 237 20.29 6.16 -8.40
C GLU A 237 21.48 6.01 -7.44
N MET A 238 21.89 4.80 -7.10
CA MET A 238 23.10 4.56 -6.29
C MET A 238 24.39 4.93 -7.03
N GLU A 239 24.45 4.76 -8.35
CA GLU A 239 25.57 5.21 -9.18
C GLU A 239 25.61 6.75 -9.25
N THR A 240 24.46 7.42 -9.41
CA THR A 240 24.37 8.89 -9.35
C THR A 240 24.59 9.45 -7.95
N LEU A 241 24.25 8.69 -6.89
CA LEU A 241 24.52 9.07 -5.51
C LEU A 241 26.00 8.92 -5.18
N ALA A 242 26.67 7.86 -5.67
CA ALA A 242 28.12 7.70 -5.57
C ALA A 242 28.86 8.82 -6.31
N GLU A 243 28.34 9.30 -7.44
CA GLU A 243 28.87 10.48 -8.15
C GLU A 243 28.54 11.80 -7.43
N SER A 244 27.40 11.90 -6.74
CA SER A 244 27.02 13.09 -5.94
C SER A 244 27.71 13.19 -4.57
N ILE A 245 28.32 12.10 -4.07
CA ILE A 245 29.08 12.07 -2.81
C ILE A 245 30.52 12.57 -3.04
N ASN A 246 31.01 12.61 -4.29
CA ASN A 246 32.30 13.21 -4.64
C ASN A 246 32.15 14.28 -5.74
N PRO A 247 31.50 15.43 -5.46
CA PRO A 247 31.67 16.59 -6.34
C PRO A 247 33.13 17.03 -6.17
N ALA A 248 33.92 16.94 -7.24
CA ALA A 248 35.29 17.42 -7.28
C ALA A 248 35.33 18.88 -6.78
N GLY A 249 35.77 19.07 -5.54
CA GLY A 249 35.91 20.36 -4.90
C GLY A 249 36.96 21.22 -5.60
N GLY A 250 37.00 22.51 -5.27
CA GLY A 250 37.96 23.45 -5.84
C GLY A 250 39.42 23.02 -5.60
N SER A 251 40.38 23.70 -6.24
CA SER A 251 41.80 23.34 -6.18
C SER A 251 42.40 23.27 -4.77
N LEU A 252 41.75 23.88 -3.78
CA LEU A 252 42.12 23.81 -2.37
C LEU A 252 41.62 22.52 -1.69
N ASP A 253 40.41 22.08 -2.04
CA ASP A 253 39.81 20.85 -1.50
C ASP A 253 40.48 19.61 -2.07
N GLN A 254 40.92 19.67 -3.34
CA GLN A 254 41.73 18.61 -3.95
C GLN A 254 43.07 18.44 -3.23
N ARG A 255 43.71 19.53 -2.80
CA ARG A 255 44.94 19.47 -2.01
C ARG A 255 44.69 18.94 -0.59
N ALA A 256 43.57 19.29 0.02
CA ALA A 256 43.18 18.77 1.32
C ALA A 256 42.89 17.25 1.26
N GLN A 257 42.20 16.79 0.22
CA GLN A 257 41.94 15.37 -0.01
C GLN A 257 43.24 14.58 -0.25
N LEU A 258 44.16 15.11 -1.06
CA LEU A 258 45.48 14.47 -1.25
C LEU A 258 46.29 14.39 0.06
N LEU A 259 46.19 15.38 0.94
CA LEU A 259 46.82 15.33 2.27
C LEU A 259 46.15 14.29 3.19
N VAL A 260 44.83 14.19 3.16
CA VAL A 260 44.09 13.16 3.94
C VAL A 260 44.37 11.75 3.41
N ASP A 261 44.45 11.58 2.10
CA ASP A 261 44.77 10.30 1.46
C ASP A 261 46.22 9.88 1.71
N SER A 262 47.17 10.82 1.70
CA SER A 262 48.55 10.53 2.10
C SER A 262 48.65 10.15 3.59
N ALA A 263 47.90 10.81 4.47
CA ALA A 263 47.88 10.50 5.89
C ALA A 263 47.25 9.13 6.20
N SER A 264 46.15 8.77 5.52
CA SER A 264 45.50 7.46 5.70
C SER A 264 46.33 6.29 5.17
N ASN A 265 47.07 6.48 4.08
CA ASN A 265 48.00 5.48 3.58
C ASN A 265 49.18 5.24 4.56
N VAL A 266 49.70 6.29 5.21
CA VAL A 266 50.76 6.16 6.23
C VAL A 266 50.26 5.40 7.47
N THR A 267 49.02 5.63 7.91
CA THR A 267 48.48 4.92 9.08
C THR A 267 48.19 3.45 8.79
N SER A 268 47.68 3.13 7.60
CA SER A 268 47.45 1.73 7.19
C SER A 268 48.75 0.92 7.01
N SER A 269 49.86 1.56 6.63
CA SER A 269 51.15 0.88 6.50
C SER A 269 51.75 0.44 7.85
N TRP A 270 51.39 1.12 8.94
CA TRP A 270 51.80 0.76 10.30
C TRP A 270 50.98 -0.38 10.90
N PHE A 271 49.67 -0.45 10.60
CA PHE A 271 48.80 -1.52 11.08
C PHE A 271 48.94 -2.84 10.28
N GLY A 272 49.56 -2.82 9.10
CA GLY A 272 49.82 -4.01 8.27
C GLY A 272 50.99 -4.89 8.73
N LEU A 273 51.85 -4.40 9.64
CA LEU A 273 53.07 -5.13 10.06
C LEU A 273 52.85 -6.10 11.24
N GLY A 274 51.60 -6.27 11.72
CA GLY A 274 51.25 -7.10 12.87
C GLY A 274 50.56 -8.44 12.55
N ARG A 275 50.45 -8.83 11.28
CA ARG A 275 49.92 -10.14 10.86
C ARG A 275 50.90 -10.85 9.92
N ARG A 276 51.91 -11.49 10.49
CA ARG A 276 52.55 -12.69 9.94
C ARG A 276 52.87 -13.64 11.08
#